data_AF-A0A0F9KV67-F1
#
_entry.id   AF-A0A0F9KV67-F1
#
_cell.length_a   1.000
_cell.length_b   1.000
_cell.length_c   1.000
_cell.angle_alpha   90.00
_cell.angle_beta   90.00
_cell.angle_gamma   90.00
#
_symmetry.space_group_name_H-M   'P 1'
#
loop_
_entity.id
_entity.type
_entity.pdbx_description
1 polymer ?
#
loop_
_entity_poly.entity_id
_entity_poly.type
_entity_poly.pdbx_seq_one_letter_code
_entity_poly.pdbx_strand_id
1 'polypeptide(L)'
;MALTIIKSKRKVRDFLTYDLEWVPGSLEVRLVGVYDGERYRCYNSIDTFLNRELTRENRGKWFYAHAGGLADFQFILERLSLRKGWTVKCAFSGSAAIICTVRRGKNAWHFVDSYWLLRDKLENIAKWIGLEKGEADKRQTEEEAREFYATAPLPVLIEYNEQDCVILW
;
A
#
# COMPACT_ATOMS: atom_id res chain seq x y z
N MET A 1 6.08 32.83 6.01
CA MET A 1 6.95 31.64 5.99
C MET A 1 7.85 31.74 4.77
N ALA A 2 9.18 31.71 4.91
CA ALA A 2 10.08 31.87 3.77
C ALA A 2 10.20 30.55 3.00
N LEU A 3 9.95 30.57 1.69
CA LEU A 3 10.13 29.42 0.82
C LEU A 3 11.62 29.10 0.68
N THR A 4 12.03 27.90 1.06
CA THR A 4 13.41 27.44 0.88
C THR A 4 13.53 26.71 -0.45
N ILE A 5 14.36 27.24 -1.35
CA ILE A 5 14.61 26.63 -2.66
C ILE A 5 15.45 25.36 -2.48
N ILE A 6 14.94 24.23 -2.96
CA ILE A 6 15.69 22.97 -2.99
C ILE A 6 16.70 23.05 -4.14
N LYS A 7 17.98 23.22 -3.80
CA LYS A 7 19.09 23.27 -4.77
C LYS A 7 19.66 21.90 -5.14
N SER A 8 19.21 20.83 -4.49
CA SER A 8 19.72 19.48 -4.75
C SER A 8 19.19 18.92 -6.07
N LYS A 9 19.99 18.08 -6.73
CA LYS A 9 19.53 17.36 -7.92
C LYS A 9 18.34 16.46 -7.55
N ARG A 10 17.35 16.40 -8.45
CA ARG A 10 16.25 15.43 -8.35
C ARG A 10 16.82 14.03 -8.21
N LYS A 11 16.40 13.32 -7.18
CA LYS A 11 16.73 11.91 -6.99
C LYS A 11 15.57 11.08 -7.52
N VAL A 12 15.81 10.27 -8.54
CA VAL A 12 14.89 9.21 -8.94
C VAL A 12 14.99 8.13 -7.86
N ARG A 13 13.84 7.61 -7.43
CA ARG A 13 13.75 6.60 -6.40
C ARG A 13 13.10 5.37 -7.00
N ASP A 14 13.64 4.20 -6.66
CA ASP A 14 12.99 2.95 -6.95
C ASP A 14 11.81 2.77 -6.00
N PHE A 15 10.67 2.40 -6.56
CA PHE A 15 9.45 2.18 -5.80
C PHE A 15 8.79 0.87 -6.20
N LEU A 16 7.75 0.51 -5.45
CA LEU A 16 6.77 -0.53 -5.74
C LEU A 16 5.41 0.03 -5.36
N THR A 17 4.35 -0.54 -5.91
CA THR A 17 2.99 -0.35 -5.41
C THR A 17 2.54 -1.59 -4.66
N TYR A 18 1.67 -1.40 -3.68
CA TYR A 18 1.04 -2.48 -2.97
C TYR A 18 -0.39 -2.09 -2.58
N ASP A 19 -1.22 -3.10 -2.37
CA ASP A 19 -2.60 -2.93 -1.94
C ASP A 19 -3.04 -4.12 -1.07
N LEU A 20 -4.05 -3.91 -0.22
CA LEU A 20 -4.57 -4.92 0.71
C LEU A 20 -6.05 -5.20 0.45
N GLU A 21 -6.38 -6.47 0.26
CA GLU A 21 -7.76 -6.95 0.39
C GLU A 21 -7.96 -7.49 1.81
N TRP A 22 -8.91 -6.93 2.54
CA TRP A 22 -9.24 -7.30 3.91
C TRP A 22 -10.74 -7.18 4.13
N VAL A 23 -11.27 -7.87 5.15
CA VAL A 23 -12.72 -7.87 5.42
C VAL A 23 -13.12 -6.61 6.20
N PRO A 24 -13.95 -5.70 5.64
CA PRO A 24 -14.41 -4.50 6.33
C PRO A 24 -14.96 -4.74 7.75
N GLY A 25 -14.65 -3.83 8.67
CA GLY A 25 -15.02 -3.95 10.09
C GLY A 25 -14.30 -5.06 10.85
N SER A 26 -13.24 -5.64 10.25
CA SER A 26 -12.36 -6.62 10.87
C SER A 26 -10.89 -6.23 10.66
N LEU A 27 -9.98 -7.01 11.26
CA LEU A 27 -8.54 -6.97 10.94
C LEU A 27 -8.08 -8.23 10.18
N GLU A 28 -9.00 -8.88 9.46
CA GLU A 28 -8.71 -10.08 8.68
C GLU A 28 -8.25 -9.71 7.26
N VAL A 29 -6.93 -9.80 7.03
CA VAL A 29 -6.34 -9.66 5.70
C VAL A 29 -6.53 -10.95 4.91
N ARG A 30 -6.98 -10.80 3.68
CA ARG A 30 -7.20 -11.87 2.70
C ARG A 30 -6.07 -11.93 1.68
N LEU A 31 -5.60 -10.77 1.24
CA LEU A 31 -4.59 -10.64 0.20
C LEU A 31 -3.73 -9.39 0.41
N VAL A 32 -2.45 -9.50 0.08
CA VAL A 32 -1.52 -8.39 -0.07
C VAL A 32 -0.88 -8.50 -1.43
N GLY A 33 -1.19 -7.59 -2.36
CA GLY A 33 -0.51 -7.53 -3.66
C GLY A 33 0.62 -6.55 -3.66
N VAL A 34 1.61 -6.81 -4.51
CA VAL A 34 2.78 -5.96 -4.71
C VAL A 34 3.16 -6.01 -6.18
N TYR A 35 3.32 -4.84 -6.79
CA TYR A 35 3.79 -4.69 -8.16
C TYR A 35 5.07 -3.83 -8.20
N ASP A 36 6.07 -4.27 -8.95
CA ASP A 36 7.37 -3.58 -9.07
C ASP A 36 7.59 -2.94 -10.45
N GLY A 37 6.54 -2.86 -11.27
CA GLY A 37 6.62 -2.39 -12.65
C GLY A 37 6.84 -3.49 -13.69
N GLU A 38 7.15 -4.72 -13.26
CA GLU A 38 7.32 -5.87 -14.16
C GLU A 38 6.52 -7.10 -13.72
N ARG A 39 6.42 -7.35 -12.41
CA ARG A 39 5.86 -8.58 -11.85
C ARG A 39 4.95 -8.29 -10.67
N TYR A 40 3.72 -8.79 -10.75
CA TYR A 40 2.82 -8.85 -9.62
C TYR A 40 3.14 -10.06 -8.72
N ARG A 41 3.06 -9.86 -7.42
CA ARG A 41 3.21 -10.89 -6.38
C ARG A 41 2.12 -10.69 -5.36
N CYS A 42 1.54 -11.77 -4.87
CA CYS A 42 0.55 -11.71 -3.81
C CYS A 42 0.89 -12.61 -2.63
N TYR A 43 0.45 -12.18 -1.44
CA TYR A 43 0.63 -12.88 -0.17
C TYR A 43 -0.69 -12.99 0.57
N ASN A 44 -0.86 -14.05 1.36
CA ASN A 44 -2.06 -14.28 2.17
C ASN A 44 -1.96 -13.74 3.60
N SER A 45 -0.88 -13.04 3.94
CA SER A 45 -0.71 -12.42 5.25
C SER A 45 0.30 -11.29 5.21
N ILE A 46 0.14 -10.34 6.13
CA ILE A 46 1.08 -9.23 6.33
C ILE A 46 2.45 -9.74 6.74
N ASP A 47 2.55 -10.81 7.53
CA ASP A 47 3.87 -11.35 7.88
C ASP A 47 4.62 -11.93 6.70
N THR A 48 3.94 -12.68 5.85
CA THR A 48 4.54 -13.22 4.63
C THR A 48 4.99 -12.07 3.72
N PHE A 49 4.13 -11.06 3.54
CA PHE A 49 4.48 -9.84 2.82
C PHE A 49 5.74 -9.17 3.39
N LEU A 50 5.76 -8.82 4.67
CA LEU A 50 6.90 -8.15 5.31
C LEU A 50 8.17 -8.99 5.25
N ASN A 51 8.07 -10.32 5.36
CA ASN A 51 9.23 -11.22 5.29
C ASN A 51 9.79 -11.35 3.88
N ARG A 52 8.93 -11.32 2.86
CA ARG A 52 9.31 -11.47 1.45
C ARG A 52 9.75 -10.17 0.80
N GLU A 53 9.23 -9.03 1.26
CA GLU A 53 9.48 -7.73 0.63
C GLU A 53 10.44 -6.83 1.42
N LEU A 54 10.54 -6.94 2.75
CA LEU A 54 11.52 -6.18 3.54
C LEU A 54 12.89 -6.87 3.58
N THR A 55 13.45 -7.06 2.38
CA THR A 55 14.69 -7.77 2.11
C THR A 55 15.85 -6.81 1.80
N ARG A 56 17.07 -7.34 1.68
CA ARG A 56 18.24 -6.53 1.36
C ARG A 56 18.15 -5.95 -0.06
N GLU A 57 17.52 -6.70 -0.95
CA GLU A 57 17.32 -6.40 -2.37
C GLU A 57 16.37 -5.19 -2.53
N ASN A 58 15.33 -5.12 -1.70
CA ASN A 58 14.41 -3.98 -1.67
C ASN A 58 14.86 -2.83 -0.74
N ARG A 59 16.09 -2.87 -0.22
CA ARG A 59 16.58 -1.83 0.69
C ARG A 59 16.55 -0.45 0.02
N GLY A 60 15.92 0.50 0.68
CA GLY A 60 15.80 1.89 0.27
C GLY A 60 14.61 2.16 -0.63
N LYS A 61 13.86 1.12 -1.03
CA LYS A 61 12.69 1.25 -1.89
C LYS A 61 11.49 1.86 -1.15
N TRP A 62 10.61 2.44 -1.96
CA TRP A 62 9.39 3.12 -1.54
C TRP A 62 8.20 2.26 -1.95
N PHE A 63 7.39 1.83 -0.99
CA PHE A 63 6.17 1.05 -1.17
C PHE A 63 4.99 2.00 -1.10
N TYR A 64 4.35 2.24 -2.23
CA TYR A 64 3.19 3.12 -2.32
C TYR A 64 1.91 2.31 -2.23
N ALA A 65 1.02 2.72 -1.33
CA ALA A 65 -0.39 2.33 -1.35
C ALA A 65 -1.24 3.58 -1.56
N HIS A 66 -2.45 3.41 -2.07
CA HIS A 66 -3.38 4.53 -2.25
C HIS A 66 -4.37 4.59 -1.09
N ALA A 67 -4.40 5.72 -0.38
CA ALA A 67 -5.11 5.87 0.88
C ALA A 67 -4.67 4.90 2.00
N GLY A 68 -3.47 4.31 1.86
CA GLY A 68 -2.95 3.33 2.83
C GLY A 68 -2.71 3.90 4.24
N GLY A 69 -2.56 5.23 4.36
CA GLY A 69 -2.44 5.90 5.65
C GLY A 69 -3.71 5.89 6.50
N LEU A 70 -4.87 5.65 5.86
CA LEU A 70 -6.18 5.54 6.50
C LEU A 70 -6.49 4.09 6.91
N ALA A 71 -6.02 3.10 6.14
CA ALA A 71 -6.30 1.68 6.37
C ALA A 71 -5.01 0.85 6.51
N ASP A 72 -4.30 0.61 5.41
CA ASP A 72 -3.24 -0.41 5.29
C ASP A 72 -2.13 -0.33 6.33
N PHE A 73 -1.74 0.88 6.69
CA PHE A 73 -0.65 1.10 7.63
C PHE A 73 -0.98 0.53 9.01
N GLN A 74 -2.26 0.42 9.39
CA GLN A 74 -2.65 -0.16 10.67
C GLN A 74 -2.18 -1.62 10.77
N PHE A 75 -2.44 -2.41 9.72
CA PHE A 75 -2.02 -3.81 9.63
C PHE A 75 -0.49 -3.95 9.64
N ILE A 76 0.21 -3.11 8.88
CA ILE A 76 1.68 -3.13 8.80
C ILE A 76 2.30 -2.75 10.14
N LEU A 77 1.83 -1.66 10.76
CA LEU A 77 2.36 -1.15 12.02
C LEU A 77 2.12 -2.13 13.17
N GLU A 78 0.95 -2.76 13.22
CA GLU A 78 0.64 -3.81 14.20
C GLU A 78 1.69 -4.93 14.11
N ARG A 79 1.90 -5.51 12.94
CA ARG A 79 2.86 -6.62 12.77
C ARG A 79 4.30 -6.18 13.01
N LEU A 80 4.68 -4.97 12.63
CA LEU A 80 6.03 -4.45 12.87
C LEU A 80 6.30 -4.19 14.35
N SER A 81 5.28 -3.77 15.12
CA SER A 81 5.42 -3.51 16.56
C SER A 81 5.83 -4.75 17.36
N LEU A 82 5.48 -5.94 16.87
CA LEU A 82 5.80 -7.22 17.48
C LEU A 82 7.22 -7.71 17.17
N ARG A 83 7.95 -7.05 16.25
CA ARG A 83 9.26 -7.54 15.77
C ARG A 83 10.43 -6.86 16.50
N LYS A 84 11.23 -7.66 17.19
CA LYS A 84 12.46 -7.18 17.87
C LYS A 84 13.52 -6.69 16.89
N GLY A 85 14.20 -5.59 17.22
CA GLY A 85 15.29 -5.02 16.42
C GLY A 85 14.84 -4.21 15.20
N TRP A 86 13.53 -4.01 15.05
CA TRP A 86 12.96 -3.11 14.05
C TRP A 86 12.65 -1.76 14.69
N THR A 87 12.77 -0.70 13.90
CA THR A 87 12.35 0.65 14.30
C THR A 87 11.48 1.24 13.23
N VAL A 88 10.40 1.90 13.65
CA VAL A 88 9.45 2.54 12.74
C VAL A 88 9.37 4.01 13.09
N LYS A 89 9.48 4.88 12.08
CA LYS A 89 9.29 6.32 12.20
C LYS A 89 8.20 6.75 11.24
N CYS A 90 7.14 7.34 11.76
CA CYS A 90 5.99 7.77 10.97
C CYS A 90 5.92 9.30 10.89
N ALA A 91 5.53 9.83 9.75
CA ALA A 91 5.11 11.21 9.57
C ALA A 91 3.60 11.24 9.31
N PHE A 92 2.87 12.09 10.02
CA PHE A 92 1.42 12.13 10.00
C PHE A 92 0.88 13.45 9.45
N SER A 93 -0.31 13.41 8.86
CA SER A 93 -1.18 14.57 8.67
C SER A 93 -2.53 14.27 9.29
N GLY A 94 -2.85 14.97 10.38
CA GLY A 94 -3.97 14.59 11.24
C GLY A 94 -3.77 13.19 11.82
N SER A 95 -4.79 12.34 11.71
CA SER A 95 -4.76 10.94 12.14
C SER A 95 -4.17 9.98 11.10
N ALA A 96 -3.88 10.44 9.88
CA ALA A 96 -3.38 9.58 8.81
C ALA A 96 -1.85 9.58 8.77
N ALA A 97 -1.25 8.39 8.72
CA ALA A 97 0.19 8.24 8.51
C ALA A 97 0.51 8.38 7.02
N ILE A 98 1.31 9.39 6.64
CA ILE A 98 1.64 9.68 5.24
C ILE A 98 2.87 8.89 4.80
N ILE A 99 3.87 8.78 5.68
CA ILE A 99 5.12 8.09 5.40
C ILE A 99 5.52 7.30 6.66
N CYS A 100 5.71 6.00 6.51
CA CYS A 100 6.29 5.13 7.54
C CYS A 100 7.65 4.62 7.08
N THR A 101 8.71 5.08 7.73
CA THR A 101 10.06 4.57 7.51
C THR A 101 10.35 3.44 8.48
N VAL A 102 10.53 2.25 7.93
CA VAL A 102 10.83 1.02 8.67
C VAL A 102 12.32 0.72 8.53
N ARG A 103 13.01 0.44 9.64
CA ARG A 103 14.45 0.12 9.64
C ARG A 103 14.75 -1.15 10.44
N ARG A 104 15.73 -1.89 9.95
CA ARG A 104 16.38 -3.02 10.66
C ARG A 104 17.88 -2.97 10.41
N GLY A 105 18.66 -2.63 11.44
CA GLY A 105 20.10 -2.39 11.30
C GLY A 105 20.37 -1.30 10.25
N LYS A 106 21.18 -1.62 9.23
CA LYS A 106 21.51 -0.70 8.11
C LYS A 106 20.46 -0.64 7.00
N ASN A 107 19.43 -1.49 7.06
CA ASN A 107 18.41 -1.53 6.02
C ASN A 107 17.24 -0.62 6.39
N ALA A 108 16.66 0.03 5.39
CA ALA A 108 15.50 0.90 5.51
C ALA A 108 14.54 0.65 4.35
N TRP A 109 13.24 0.78 4.60
CA TRP A 109 12.17 0.72 3.62
C TRP A 109 11.14 1.78 3.97
N HIS A 110 10.45 2.31 2.97
CA HIS A 110 9.53 3.44 3.16
C HIS A 110 8.15 3.05 2.65
N PHE A 111 7.16 3.00 3.53
CA PHE A 111 5.76 2.90 3.15
C PHE A 111 5.20 4.30 2.99
N VAL A 112 4.50 4.57 1.90
CA VAL A 112 4.01 5.91 1.57
C VAL A 112 2.57 5.85 1.10
N ASP A 113 1.75 6.73 1.67
CA ASP A 113 0.39 6.96 1.22
C ASP A 113 0.41 7.91 0.00
N SER A 114 0.16 7.33 -1.17
CA SER A 114 0.13 8.05 -2.45
C SER A 114 -1.06 9.01 -2.57
N TYR A 115 -2.10 8.89 -1.75
CA TYR A 115 -3.24 9.83 -1.77
C TYR A 115 -2.78 11.27 -1.53
N TRP A 116 -1.72 11.46 -0.75
CA TRP A 116 -1.15 12.79 -0.49
C TRP A 116 -0.41 13.39 -1.69
N LEU A 117 -0.06 12.57 -2.69
CA LEU A 117 0.53 12.98 -3.97
C LEU A 117 -0.55 13.10 -5.05
N LEU A 118 -1.49 12.16 -5.08
CA LEU A 118 -2.59 12.05 -6.03
C LEU A 118 -3.91 12.11 -5.25
N ARG A 119 -4.40 13.34 -4.97
CA ARG A 119 -5.58 13.57 -4.13
C ARG A 119 -6.90 13.34 -4.88
N ASP A 120 -7.09 12.12 -5.36
CA ASP A 120 -8.32 11.68 -6.01
C ASP A 120 -8.53 10.19 -5.77
N LYS A 121 -9.72 9.65 -6.08
CA LYS A 121 -9.98 8.21 -6.02
C LYS A 121 -9.14 7.47 -7.06
N LEU A 122 -8.70 6.25 -6.73
CA LEU A 122 -7.96 5.39 -7.66
C LEU A 122 -8.70 5.17 -8.99
N GLU A 123 -10.04 5.07 -8.96
CA GLU A 123 -10.87 4.99 -10.16
C GLU A 123 -10.71 6.21 -11.09
N ASN A 124 -10.63 7.42 -10.53
CA ASN A 124 -10.43 8.64 -11.31
C ASN A 124 -9.01 8.72 -11.84
N ILE A 125 -8.03 8.29 -11.05
CA ILE A 125 -6.62 8.18 -11.47
C ILE A 125 -6.51 7.22 -12.66
N ALA A 126 -7.17 6.06 -12.59
CA ALA A 126 -7.23 5.08 -13.70
C ALA A 126 -7.75 5.74 -14.98
N LYS A 127 -8.87 6.46 -14.89
CA LYS A 127 -9.45 7.19 -16.03
C LYS A 127 -8.48 8.21 -16.63
N TRP A 128 -7.71 8.92 -15.81
CA TRP A 128 -6.71 9.89 -16.28
C TRP A 128 -5.57 9.25 -17.08
N ILE A 129 -5.22 8.00 -16.77
CA ILE A 129 -4.17 7.25 -17.47
C ILE A 129 -4.71 6.33 -18.58
N GLY A 130 -6.02 6.43 -18.88
CA GLY A 130 -6.66 5.64 -19.94
C GLY A 130 -6.93 4.18 -19.57
N LEU A 131 -6.98 3.88 -18.27
CA LEU A 131 -7.38 2.59 -17.73
C LEU A 131 -8.80 2.68 -17.13
N GLU A 132 -9.48 1.55 -17.06
CA GLU A 132 -10.72 1.41 -16.31
C GLU A 132 -10.42 0.64 -15.02
N LYS A 133 -11.12 0.95 -13.92
CA LYS A 133 -11.09 0.14 -12.69
C LYS A 133 -12.20 -0.91 -12.78
N GLY A 134 -11.92 -2.15 -12.37
CA GLY A 134 -12.90 -3.24 -12.42
C GLY A 134 -14.20 -2.93 -11.67
N GLU A 135 -15.32 -3.54 -12.09
CA GLU A 135 -16.66 -3.24 -11.58
C GLU A 135 -16.94 -3.66 -10.12
N ALA A 136 -15.97 -4.25 -9.43
CA ALA A 136 -16.14 -4.76 -8.07
C ALA A 136 -16.55 -3.66 -7.07
N ASP A 137 -16.29 -2.38 -7.36
CA ASP A 137 -16.57 -1.26 -6.46
C ASP A 137 -18.01 -0.71 -6.54
N LYS A 138 -18.92 -1.35 -7.29
CA LYS A 138 -20.34 -0.95 -7.38
C LYS A 138 -21.20 -1.26 -6.15
N ARG A 139 -20.58 -1.64 -5.02
CA ARG A 139 -21.25 -2.07 -3.78
C ARG A 139 -21.83 -0.87 -3.05
N GLN A 140 -23.09 -0.96 -2.64
CA GLN A 140 -23.83 0.19 -2.11
C GLN A 140 -23.83 0.26 -0.58
N THR A 141 -23.59 -0.88 0.10
CA THR A 141 -23.58 -0.95 1.58
C THR A 141 -22.29 -1.53 2.14
N GLU A 142 -22.03 -1.25 3.42
CA GLU A 142 -20.88 -1.82 4.14
C GLU A 142 -21.02 -3.34 4.31
N GLU A 143 -22.25 -3.85 4.48
CA GLU A 143 -22.53 -5.27 4.60
C GLU A 143 -22.21 -6.04 3.31
N GLU A 144 -22.58 -5.50 2.15
CA GLU A 144 -22.24 -6.07 0.84
C GLU A 144 -20.73 -6.13 0.62
N ALA A 145 -20.02 -5.06 0.99
CA ALA A 145 -18.56 -5.04 0.94
C ALA A 145 -17.95 -6.09 1.87
N ARG A 146 -18.46 -6.22 3.09
CA ARG A 146 -18.01 -7.20 4.06
C ARG A 146 -18.22 -8.64 3.59
N GLU A 147 -19.41 -8.98 3.11
CA GLU A 147 -19.72 -10.32 2.61
C GLU A 147 -18.85 -10.69 1.41
N PHE A 148 -18.69 -9.76 0.47
CA PHE A 148 -17.82 -9.97 -0.70
C PHE A 148 -16.40 -10.28 -0.26
N TYR A 149 -15.75 -9.43 0.54
CA TYR A 149 -14.36 -9.66 0.94
C TYR A 149 -14.18 -10.91 1.79
N ALA A 150 -15.20 -11.31 2.55
CA ALA A 150 -15.19 -12.54 3.32
C ALA A 150 -15.31 -13.81 2.46
N THR A 151 -15.97 -13.75 1.29
CA THR A 151 -16.38 -14.95 0.54
C THR A 151 -15.80 -15.03 -0.88
N ALA A 152 -15.38 -13.92 -1.47
CA ALA A 152 -14.89 -13.85 -2.83
C ALA A 152 -13.73 -14.84 -3.04
N PRO A 153 -13.74 -15.62 -4.14
CA PRO A 153 -12.64 -16.50 -4.48
C PRO A 153 -11.33 -15.73 -4.61
N LEU A 154 -10.24 -16.27 -4.08
CA LEU A 154 -8.91 -15.65 -4.17
C LEU A 154 -8.51 -15.23 -5.60
N PRO A 155 -8.79 -16.01 -6.68
CA PRO A 155 -8.47 -15.57 -8.03
C PRO A 155 -9.14 -14.24 -8.43
N VAL A 156 -10.37 -14.00 -7.98
CA VAL A 156 -11.10 -12.74 -8.24
C VAL A 156 -10.45 -11.58 -7.48
N LEU A 157 -10.09 -11.81 -6.21
CA LEU A 157 -9.38 -10.81 -5.41
C LEU A 157 -8.00 -10.49 -5.99
N ILE A 158 -7.28 -11.51 -6.49
CA ILE A 158 -5.95 -11.35 -7.10
C ILE A 158 -6.03 -10.48 -8.35
N GLU A 159 -6.96 -10.75 -9.26
CA GLU A 159 -7.12 -9.98 -10.50
C GLU A 159 -7.44 -8.51 -10.20
N TYR A 160 -8.39 -8.28 -9.29
CA TYR A 160 -8.77 -6.92 -8.87
C TYR A 160 -7.60 -6.18 -8.21
N ASN A 161 -6.92 -6.83 -7.27
CA ASN A 161 -5.83 -6.23 -6.50
C ASN A 161 -4.58 -5.96 -7.36
N GLU A 162 -4.31 -6.84 -8.34
CA GLU A 162 -3.25 -6.63 -9.34
C GLU A 162 -3.53 -5.38 -10.17
N GLN A 163 -4.75 -5.22 -10.64
CA GLN A 163 -5.16 -4.05 -11.42
C GLN A 163 -5.00 -2.75 -10.62
N ASP A 164 -5.39 -2.73 -9.35
CA ASP A 164 -5.23 -1.55 -8.47
C ASP A 164 -3.74 -1.21 -8.24
N CYS A 165 -2.89 -2.22 -8.05
CA CYS A 165 -1.44 -2.03 -7.96
C CYS A 165 -0.85 -1.48 -9.27
N VAL A 166 -1.30 -1.96 -10.43
CA VAL A 166 -0.83 -1.51 -11.74
C VAL A 166 -1.29 -0.10 -12.06
N ILE A 167 -2.53 0.27 -11.74
CA ILE A 167 -3.06 1.64 -11.93
C ILE A 167 -2.22 2.65 -11.15
N LEU A 168 -1.77 2.29 -9.95
CA LEU A 168 -1.00 3.19 -9.10
C LEU A 168 0.47 3.36 -9.56
N TRP A 169 1.00 2.41 -10.34
CA TRP A 169 2.40 2.37 -10.77
C TRP A 169 2.67 3.33 -11.94
#